data_AF-A0A924USS8-F1
#
_entry.id   AF-A0A924USS8-F1
#
_cell.length_a   1.000
_cell.length_b   1.000
_cell.length_c   1.000
_cell.angle_alpha   90.00
_cell.angle_beta   90.00
_cell.angle_gamma   90.00
#
_symmetry.space_group_name_H-M   'P 1'
#
loop_
_entity.id
_entity.type
_entity.pdbx_description
1 polymer ?
#
loop_
_entity_poly.entity_id
_entity_poly.type
_entity_poly.pdbx_seq_one_letter_code
_entity_poly.pdbx_strand_id
1 'polypeptide(L)' 'GTLILVSHDRDFLDGLATKVFEFGNKRVVEHFEDITGFLAHKKMDSMKEIEK' A
#
# COMPACT_ATOMS: atom_id res chain seq x y z
N GLY A 1 -19.50 -1.50 -12.25
CA GLY A 1 -19.60 -2.23 -10.96
C GLY A 1 -18.32 -1.99 -10.18
N THR A 2 -18.40 -1.99 -8.85
CA THR A 2 -17.24 -1.77 -7.96
C THR A 2 -16.79 -3.11 -7.37
N LEU A 3 -15.50 -3.41 -7.46
CA LEU A 3 -14.90 -4.60 -6.85
C LEU A 3 -14.05 -4.17 -5.66
N ILE A 4 -14.34 -4.72 -4.49
CA ILE A 4 -13.54 -4.53 -3.27
C ILE A 4 -12.86 -5.87 -2.98
N LEU A 5 -11.54 -5.87 -2.92
CA LEU A 5 -10.73 -7.06 -2.73
C LEU A 5 -9.80 -6.87 -1.52
N VAL A 6 -9.72 -7.88 -0.67
CA VAL A 6 -8.84 -7.91 0.51
C VAL A 6 -8.00 -9.17 0.42
N SER A 7 -6.68 -9.02 0.32
CA SER A 7 -5.74 -10.13 0.26
C SER A 7 -4.47 -9.77 1.04
N HIS A 8 -3.78 -10.80 1.52
CA HIS A 8 -2.42 -10.68 2.05
C HIS A 8 -1.36 -10.95 0.99
N ASP A 9 -1.76 -11.50 -0.16
CA ASP A 9 -0.90 -11.77 -1.30
C ASP A 9 -0.75 -10.49 -2.13
N ARG A 10 0.50 -10.01 -2.22
CA ARG A 10 0.83 -8.74 -2.87
C ARG A 10 0.92 -8.91 -4.39
N ASP A 11 1.44 -10.04 -4.86
CA ASP A 11 1.57 -10.34 -6.29
C ASP A 11 0.18 -10.51 -6.93
N PHE A 12 -0.78 -11.01 -6.14
CA PHE A 12 -2.18 -11.09 -6.56
C PHE A 12 -2.86 -9.72 -6.65
N LEU A 13 -2.54 -8.81 -5.73
CA LEU A 13 -3.12 -7.47 -5.74
C LEU A 13 -2.45 -6.57 -6.80
N ASP A 14 -1.18 -6.87 -7.14
CA ASP A 14 -0.39 -6.16 -8.16
C ASP A 14 -1.05 -6.30 -9.55
N GLY A 15 -1.37 -5.16 -10.18
CA GLY A 15 -2.05 -5.11 -11.48
C GLY A 15 -3.59 -5.28 -11.45
N LEU A 16 -4.19 -5.66 -10.31
CA LEU A 16 -5.66 -5.63 -10.12
C LEU A 16 -6.12 -4.38 -9.38
N ALA A 17 -5.31 -3.88 -8.45
CA ALA A 17 -5.64 -2.70 -7.66
C ALA A 17 -5.26 -1.40 -8.39
N THR A 18 -6.27 -0.63 -8.81
CA THR A 18 -6.10 0.72 -9.38
C THR A 18 -6.05 1.82 -8.32
N LYS A 19 -6.39 1.49 -7.07
CA LYS A 19 -6.31 2.36 -5.90
C LYS A 19 -5.93 1.55 -4.68
N VAL A 20 -4.98 2.05 -3.89
CA VAL A 20 -4.51 1.38 -2.67
C VAL A 20 -4.79 2.28 -1.47
N PHE A 21 -5.44 1.72 -0.46
CA PHE A 21 -5.67 2.39 0.81
C PHE A 21 -4.83 1.70 1.89
N GLU A 22 -3.91 2.46 2.48
CA GLU A 22 -3.17 2.00 3.65
C GLU A 22 -3.90 2.42 4.93
N PHE A 23 -4.09 1.45 5.81
CA PHE A 23 -4.64 1.66 7.15
C PHE A 23 -3.52 1.49 8.17
N GLY A 24 -3.12 2.57 8.82
CA GLY A 24 -2.03 2.56 9.80
C GLY A 24 -2.11 3.76 10.74
N ASN A 25 -1.71 3.58 12.01
CA ASN A 25 -1.67 4.66 13.00
C ASN A 25 -2.99 5.47 13.12
N LYS A 26 -4.15 4.79 13.04
CA LYS A 26 -5.50 5.39 13.02
C LYS A 26 -5.73 6.42 11.90
N ARG A 27 -4.88 6.43 10.87
CA ARG A 27 -5.01 7.25 9.67
C ARG A 27 -5.19 6.35 8.46
N VAL A 28 -5.87 6.90 7.47
CA VAL A 28 -6.05 6.27 6.15
C VAL A 28 -5.26 7.11 5.16
N VAL A 29 -4.34 6.48 4.46
CA VAL A 29 -3.54 7.12 3.40
C VAL A 29 -3.98 6.50 2.07
N GLU A 30 -4.48 7.34 1.17
CA GLU A 30 -4.77 6.94 -0.21
C GLU A 30 -3.49 7.08 -1.03
N HIS A 31 -3.07 5.99 -1.65
CA HIS A 31 -1.96 5.95 -2.59
C HIS A 31 -2.53 5.86 -4.00
N PHE A 32 -2.19 6.83 -4.84
CA PHE A 32 -2.54 6.86 -6.28
C PHE A 32 -1.61 5.98 -7.13
N GLU A 33 -0.61 5.37 -6.49
CA GLU A 33 0.39 4.50 -7.11
C GLU A 33 -0.06 3.04 -6.98
N ASP A 34 0.34 2.18 -7.91
CA ASP A 34 0.20 0.73 -7.80
C ASP A 34 0.93 0.19 -6.55
N ILE A 35 0.64 -1.06 -6.17
CA ILE A 35 1.21 -1.72 -4.99
C ILE A 35 2.74 -1.72 -5.00
N THR A 36 3.36 -1.76 -6.17
CA THR A 36 4.81 -1.65 -6.34
C THR A 36 5.34 -0.28 -5.86
N GLY A 37 4.67 0.82 -6.22
CA GLY A 37 5.03 2.18 -5.79
C GLY A 37 4.83 2.37 -4.28
N PHE A 38 3.72 1.84 -3.77
CA PHE A 38 3.44 1.77 -2.34
C PHE A 38 4.53 1.01 -1.56
N LEU A 39 4.94 -0.16 -2.04
CA LEU A 39 5.99 -0.97 -1.41
C LEU A 39 7.35 -0.26 -1.42
N ALA A 40 7.69 0.44 -2.50
CA ALA A 40 8.91 1.25 -2.58
C ALA A 40 8.89 2.40 -1.56
N HIS A 41 7.79 3.15 -1.48
CA HIS A 41 7.60 4.21 -0.49
C HIS A 41 7.67 3.68 0.94
N LYS A 42 6.95 2.59 1.23
CA LYS A 42 6.92 1.99 2.56
C LYS A 42 8.29 1.47 3.01
N LYS A 43 9.10 0.95 2.09
CA LYS A 43 10.46 0.47 2.39
C LYS A 43 11.39 1.62 2.76
N MET A 44 11.21 2.79 2.15
CA MET A 44 11.93 4.02 2.51
C MET A 44 11.47 4.61 3.84
N ASP A 45 10.16 4.60 4.11
CA ASP A 45 9.60 5.10 5.37
C ASP A 45 10.02 4.23 6.57
N SER A 46 9.98 2.90 6.39
CA SER A 46 10.39 1.95 7.43
C SER A 46 11.87 2.06 7.80
N MET A 47 12.74 2.55 6.91
CA MET A 47 14.16 2.77 7.20
C MET A 47 14.37 4.03 8.05
N LYS A 48 13.60 5.10 7.77
CA LYS A 48 13.68 6.37 8.50
C LYS A 48 13.20 6.26 9.95
N GLU A 49 12.32 5.31 10.24
CA GLU A 49 11.82 5.07 11.60
C GLU A 49 12.83 4.34 12.50
N ILE A 50 13.79 3.62 11.91
CA ILE A 50 14.82 2.84 12.64
C ILE A 50 16.01 3.73 13.05
N GLU A 51 16.20 4.88 12.40
CA GLU A 51 17.30 5.82 12.68
C GLU A 51 16.97 6.84 13.79
N LYS A 52 15.81 6.74 14.45
CA LYS A 52 15.37 7.69 15.48
C LYS A 52 15.37 7.13 16.90
#